data_AF-A0AAX0SBY2-F1
#
_entry.id   AF-A0AAX0SBY2-F1
#
_cell.length_a   1.000
_cell.length_b   1.000
_cell.length_c   1.000
_cell.angle_alpha   90.00
_cell.angle_beta   90.00
_cell.angle_gamma   90.00
#
_symmetry.space_group_name_H-M   'P 1'
#
loop_
_entity.id
_entity.type
_entity.pdbx_description
1 polymer ?
#
loop_
_entity_poly.entity_id
_entity_poly.type
_entity_poly.pdbx_seq_one_letter_code
_entity_poly.pdbx_strand_id
1 'polypeptide(L)'
;MKENRHWRISDFVEELNKVFDNQHVHINTVDGWFKRLEKSSIHYINRTMETKEKIYDDLDLKIAIFIKKRRGEKWALSAISRDLPNHFELRPFPVKEDKPAPHVDDIESIKKQISEEVRRTYEELAASQIEELKNQYKQLITSLPKPPSTEEKKNQSFQAMVIQRKIESSLEEEANQAWTKLPDDQRLKRIGFFRKDIDLEKKDKFVRDYINENFMDRLKKEMELDK
;
A
#
# COMPACT_ATOMS: atom_id res chain seq x y z
N MET A 1 -56.22 19.86 -3.72
CA MET A 1 -55.87 18.57 -4.35
C MET A 1 -55.12 18.90 -5.62
N LYS A 2 -53.82 18.58 -5.72
CA LYS A 2 -53.08 18.80 -6.98
C LYS A 2 -53.51 17.70 -7.94
N GLU A 3 -54.05 18.07 -9.10
CA GLU A 3 -54.32 17.11 -10.17
C GLU A 3 -52.99 16.47 -10.59
N ASN A 4 -52.83 15.17 -10.35
CA ASN A 4 -51.67 14.45 -10.89
C ASN A 4 -51.88 14.30 -12.40
N ARG A 5 -51.12 15.08 -13.17
CA ARG A 5 -51.14 14.99 -14.62
C ARG A 5 -50.27 13.83 -15.05
N HIS A 6 -50.77 13.07 -16.00
CA HIS A 6 -50.12 11.88 -16.52
C HIS A 6 -50.11 11.97 -18.04
N TRP A 7 -48.95 11.70 -18.63
CA TRP A 7 -48.73 11.86 -20.06
C TRP A 7 -48.14 10.59 -20.67
N ARG A 8 -48.53 10.31 -21.91
CA ARG A 8 -47.76 9.42 -22.79
C ARG A 8 -46.52 10.18 -23.29
N ILE A 9 -45.53 9.46 -23.83
CA ILE A 9 -44.27 10.09 -24.25
C ILE A 9 -44.47 11.21 -25.29
N SER A 10 -45.45 11.12 -26.18
CA SER A 10 -45.79 12.18 -27.14
C SER A 10 -46.17 13.47 -26.42
N ASP A 11 -47.19 13.38 -25.57
CA ASP A 11 -47.79 14.53 -24.89
C ASP A 11 -46.82 15.10 -23.85
N PHE A 12 -46.04 14.23 -23.21
CA PHE A 12 -44.98 14.60 -22.28
C PHE A 12 -43.91 15.47 -22.95
N VAL A 13 -43.51 15.10 -24.17
CA VAL A 13 -42.50 15.84 -24.93
C VAL A 13 -43.08 17.17 -25.39
N GLU A 14 -44.35 17.24 -25.77
CA GLU A 14 -45.02 18.50 -26.06
C GLU A 14 -45.03 19.44 -24.83
N GLU A 15 -45.41 18.94 -23.66
CA GLU A 15 -45.36 19.71 -22.41
C GLU A 15 -43.94 20.18 -22.07
N LEU A 16 -42.94 19.32 -22.25
CA LEU A 16 -41.54 19.69 -22.07
C LEU A 16 -41.13 20.82 -23.02
N ASN A 17 -41.55 20.76 -24.27
CA ASN A 17 -41.20 21.77 -25.27
C ASN A 17 -41.88 23.11 -25.03
N LYS A 18 -43.09 23.13 -24.44
CA LYS A 18 -43.74 24.38 -24.01
C LYS A 18 -42.93 25.15 -22.96
N VAL A 19 -42.07 24.47 -22.20
CA VAL A 19 -41.21 25.10 -21.18
C VAL A 19 -39.98 25.77 -21.80
N PHE A 20 -39.56 25.34 -22.99
CA PHE A 20 -38.34 25.81 -23.64
C PHE A 20 -38.65 26.44 -25.00
N ASP A 21 -38.94 27.74 -25.01
CA ASP A 21 -39.10 28.52 -26.23
C ASP A 21 -37.90 28.31 -27.17
N ASN A 22 -38.19 27.88 -28.41
CA ASN A 22 -37.22 27.67 -29.50
C ASN A 22 -36.18 26.54 -29.32
N GLN A 23 -36.32 25.64 -28.33
CA GLN A 23 -35.43 24.48 -28.18
C GLN A 23 -36.19 23.16 -28.14
N HIS A 24 -36.67 22.74 -29.33
CA HIS A 24 -37.38 21.49 -29.48
C HIS A 24 -36.51 20.28 -29.12
N VAL A 25 -37.01 19.41 -28.25
CA VAL A 25 -36.45 18.10 -27.91
C VAL A 25 -37.28 17.03 -28.59
N HIS A 26 -36.60 16.15 -29.33
CA HIS A 26 -37.24 15.03 -30.01
C HIS A 26 -37.62 13.91 -29.02
N ILE A 27 -38.71 13.21 -29.31
CA ILE A 27 -39.27 12.10 -28.51
C ILE A 27 -38.19 11.05 -28.18
N ASN A 28 -37.45 10.58 -29.20
CA ASN A 28 -36.37 9.59 -29.01
C ASN A 28 -35.26 10.05 -28.06
N THR A 29 -35.00 11.36 -27.99
CA THR A 29 -33.99 11.92 -27.10
C THR A 29 -34.44 11.82 -25.65
N VAL A 30 -35.70 12.20 -25.39
CA VAL A 30 -36.31 12.11 -24.06
C VAL A 30 -36.42 10.65 -23.62
N ASP A 31 -36.95 9.75 -24.46
CA ASP A 31 -37.01 8.32 -24.15
C ASP A 31 -35.61 7.75 -23.88
N GLY A 32 -34.59 8.18 -24.62
CA GLY A 32 -33.20 7.80 -24.40
C GLY A 32 -32.64 8.22 -23.03
N TRP A 33 -33.01 9.40 -22.52
CA TRP A 33 -32.62 9.85 -21.18
C TRP A 33 -33.22 8.93 -20.11
N PHE A 34 -34.52 8.69 -20.19
CA PHE A 34 -35.24 7.90 -19.22
C PHE A 34 -34.88 6.40 -19.27
N LYS A 35 -34.67 5.82 -20.45
CA LYS A 35 -34.11 4.45 -20.59
C LYS A 35 -32.76 4.31 -19.89
N ARG A 36 -31.93 5.35 -19.92
CA ARG A 36 -30.63 5.33 -19.23
C ARG A 36 -30.81 5.41 -17.72
N LEU A 37 -31.71 6.26 -17.22
CA LEU A 37 -32.03 6.32 -15.79
C LEU A 37 -32.59 4.99 -15.27
N GLU A 38 -33.47 4.33 -16.05
CA GLU A 38 -33.97 2.99 -15.74
C GLU A 38 -32.84 1.96 -15.73
N LYS A 39 -31.96 1.96 -16.76
CA LYS A 39 -30.84 1.01 -16.88
C LYS A 39 -29.80 1.16 -15.77
N SER A 40 -29.57 2.38 -15.31
CA SER A 40 -28.65 2.67 -14.20
C SER A 40 -29.31 2.52 -12.83
N SER A 41 -30.56 2.03 -12.76
CA SER A 41 -31.33 1.85 -11.53
C SER A 41 -31.49 3.14 -10.71
N ILE A 42 -31.61 4.28 -11.39
CA ILE A 42 -31.68 5.61 -10.75
C ILE A 42 -33.13 6.08 -10.59
N HIS A 43 -33.97 5.89 -11.62
CA HIS A 43 -35.36 6.33 -11.60
C HIS A 43 -36.24 5.37 -12.39
N TYR A 44 -37.33 4.91 -11.78
CA TYR A 44 -38.32 4.06 -12.42
C TYR A 44 -39.44 4.89 -13.08
N ILE A 45 -39.88 4.52 -14.28
CA ILE A 45 -41.01 5.18 -14.98
C ILE A 45 -42.27 4.35 -14.75
N ASN A 46 -43.37 5.01 -14.39
CA ASN A 46 -44.65 4.35 -14.21
C ASN A 46 -45.13 3.70 -15.51
N ARG A 47 -45.93 2.64 -15.37
CA ARG A 47 -46.49 1.91 -16.50
C ARG A 47 -47.97 1.64 -16.29
N THR A 48 -48.75 1.65 -17.36
CA THR A 48 -50.15 1.22 -17.34
C THR A 48 -50.24 -0.25 -16.91
N MET A 49 -51.22 -0.61 -16.09
CA MET A 49 -51.41 -1.99 -15.61
C MET A 49 -51.66 -2.98 -16.76
N GLU A 50 -52.41 -2.58 -17.78
CA GLU A 50 -52.87 -3.47 -18.87
C GLU A 50 -51.82 -3.62 -19.98
N THR A 51 -51.34 -2.52 -20.55
CA THR A 51 -50.46 -2.54 -21.74
C THR A 51 -48.97 -2.36 -21.43
N LYS A 52 -48.62 -2.14 -20.15
CA LYS A 52 -47.25 -1.80 -19.69
C LYS A 52 -46.59 -0.60 -20.41
N GLU A 53 -47.40 0.25 -21.02
CA GLU A 53 -46.95 1.50 -21.67
C GLU A 53 -46.43 2.48 -20.63
N LYS A 54 -45.36 3.21 -20.94
CA LYS A 54 -44.75 4.20 -20.04
C LYS A 54 -45.68 5.39 -19.86
N ILE A 55 -45.89 5.78 -18.61
CA ILE A 55 -46.63 6.98 -18.20
C ILE A 55 -45.69 7.88 -17.42
N TYR A 56 -45.66 9.14 -17.80
CA TYR A 56 -44.83 10.18 -17.20
C TYR A 56 -45.69 11.13 -16.37
N ASP A 57 -45.18 11.61 -15.24
CA ASP A 57 -45.86 12.55 -14.36
C ASP A 57 -45.09 13.87 -14.17
N ASP A 58 -45.54 14.70 -13.24
CA ASP A 58 -44.92 15.99 -12.93
C ASP A 58 -43.47 15.85 -12.40
N LEU A 59 -43.12 14.75 -11.74
CA LEU A 59 -41.75 14.49 -11.29
C LEU A 59 -40.87 14.20 -12.51
N ASP A 60 -41.34 13.36 -13.42
CA ASP A 60 -40.66 13.07 -14.67
C ASP A 60 -40.43 14.36 -15.48
N LEU A 61 -41.41 15.27 -15.51
CA LEU A 61 -41.28 16.55 -16.22
C LEU A 61 -40.16 17.41 -15.63
N LYS A 62 -40.09 17.52 -14.30
CA LYS A 62 -39.02 18.25 -13.61
C LYS A 62 -37.64 17.64 -13.88
N ILE A 63 -37.54 16.32 -13.87
CA ILE A 63 -36.30 15.59 -14.20
C ILE A 63 -35.88 15.90 -15.64
N ALA A 64 -36.80 15.85 -16.60
CA ALA A 64 -36.51 16.14 -18.00
C ALA A 64 -36.04 17.59 -18.22
N ILE A 65 -36.68 18.56 -17.56
CA ILE A 65 -36.28 19.98 -17.56
C ILE A 65 -34.85 20.12 -17.00
N PHE A 66 -34.55 19.46 -15.87
CA PHE A 66 -33.22 19.50 -15.26
C PHE A 66 -32.14 18.94 -16.20
N ILE A 67 -32.40 17.77 -16.80
CA ILE A 67 -31.48 17.14 -17.76
C ILE A 67 -31.24 18.09 -18.94
N LYS A 68 -32.29 18.69 -19.51
CA LYS A 68 -32.17 19.62 -20.64
C LYS A 68 -31.30 20.83 -20.30
N LYS A 69 -31.52 21.47 -19.14
CA LYS A 69 -30.72 22.62 -18.68
C LYS A 69 -29.23 22.26 -18.53
N ARG A 70 -28.92 21.19 -17.81
CA ARG A 70 -27.54 20.71 -17.60
C ARG A 70 -26.87 20.28 -18.91
N ARG A 71 -27.62 19.70 -19.85
CA ARG A 71 -27.11 19.37 -21.18
C ARG A 71 -26.77 20.62 -22.00
N GLY A 72 -27.50 21.72 -21.83
CA GLY A 72 -27.15 23.04 -22.38
C GLY A 72 -25.84 23.59 -21.82
N GLU A 73 -25.55 23.32 -20.54
CA GLU A 73 -24.27 23.62 -19.87
C GLU A 73 -23.13 22.67 -20.26
N LYS A 74 -23.32 21.81 -21.28
CA LYS A 74 -22.36 20.81 -21.79
C LYS A 74 -21.99 19.70 -20.77
N TRP A 75 -22.82 19.44 -19.76
CA TRP A 75 -22.57 18.33 -18.85
C TRP A 75 -22.73 16.97 -19.54
N ALA A 76 -21.88 16.01 -19.16
CA ALA A 76 -22.01 14.63 -19.57
C ALA A 76 -23.27 14.01 -18.96
N LEU A 77 -24.04 13.24 -19.74
CA LEU A 77 -25.29 12.65 -19.29
C LEU A 77 -25.11 11.72 -18.08
N SER A 78 -23.98 11.01 -17.99
CA SER A 78 -23.62 10.18 -16.83
C SER A 78 -23.38 11.00 -15.55
N ALA A 79 -22.79 12.20 -15.67
CA ALA A 79 -22.60 13.10 -14.54
C ALA A 79 -23.95 13.63 -14.04
N ILE A 80 -24.83 14.03 -14.97
CA ILE A 80 -26.21 14.46 -14.65
C ILE A 80 -26.97 13.34 -13.93
N SER A 81 -26.87 12.10 -14.42
CA SER A 81 -27.52 10.95 -13.78
C SER A 81 -27.04 10.71 -12.34
N ARG A 82 -25.74 10.87 -12.06
CA ARG A 82 -25.18 10.73 -10.70
C ARG A 82 -25.58 11.87 -9.76
N ASP A 83 -25.79 13.06 -10.30
CA ASP A 83 -26.18 14.25 -9.53
C ASP A 83 -27.70 14.31 -9.27
N LEU A 84 -28.50 13.61 -10.08
CA LEU A 84 -29.96 13.61 -10.00
C LEU A 84 -30.53 13.29 -8.60
N PRO A 85 -30.03 12.28 -7.85
CA PRO A 85 -30.52 11.96 -6.50
C PRO A 85 -30.29 13.08 -5.47
N ASN A 86 -29.34 13.98 -5.70
CA ASN A 86 -29.08 15.11 -4.81
C ASN A 86 -30.13 16.23 -4.95
N HIS A 87 -30.90 16.20 -6.04
CA HIS A 87 -31.84 17.28 -6.40
C HIS A 87 -33.31 16.85 -6.36
N PHE A 88 -33.60 15.55 -6.48
CA PHE A 88 -34.96 15.03 -6.57
C PHE A 88 -35.12 13.76 -5.74
N GLU A 89 -36.30 13.58 -5.15
CA GLU A 89 -36.72 12.30 -4.60
C GLU A 89 -37.10 11.37 -5.75
N LEU A 90 -36.19 10.48 -6.13
CA LEU A 90 -36.37 9.60 -7.29
C LEU A 90 -37.25 8.40 -6.97
N ARG A 91 -38.07 8.00 -7.94
CA ARG A 91 -39.00 6.88 -7.82
C ARG A 91 -38.23 5.55 -7.71
N PRO A 92 -38.48 4.75 -6.63
CA PRO A 92 -37.86 3.44 -6.48
C PRO A 92 -38.43 2.46 -7.51
N PHE A 93 -37.67 1.41 -7.79
CA PHE A 93 -38.12 0.34 -8.68
C PHE A 93 -39.14 -0.53 -7.93
N PRO A 94 -40.21 -0.98 -8.59
CA PRO A 94 -41.15 -1.90 -7.96
C PRO A 94 -40.38 -3.14 -7.52
N VAL A 95 -40.51 -3.49 -6.24
CA VAL A 95 -40.07 -4.79 -5.74
C VAL A 95 -40.82 -5.80 -6.59
N LYS A 96 -40.10 -6.64 -7.34
CA LYS A 96 -40.74 -7.79 -7.96
C LYS A 96 -41.26 -8.61 -6.79
N GLU A 97 -42.56 -8.58 -6.53
CA GLU A 97 -43.20 -9.71 -5.89
C GLU A 97 -42.88 -10.87 -6.82
N ASP A 98 -41.99 -11.75 -6.36
CA ASP A 98 -41.71 -12.98 -7.05
C ASP A 98 -43.06 -13.63 -7.32
N LYS A 99 -43.45 -13.72 -8.59
CA LYS A 99 -44.40 -14.76 -8.98
C LYS A 99 -43.86 -16.03 -8.32
N PRO A 100 -44.67 -16.81 -7.60
CA PRO A 100 -44.16 -18.03 -7.00
C PRO A 100 -43.52 -18.80 -8.14
N ALA A 101 -42.19 -18.96 -8.06
CA ALA A 101 -41.49 -19.91 -8.88
C ALA A 101 -42.23 -21.25 -8.69
N PRO A 102 -42.33 -22.10 -9.73
CA PRO A 102 -42.83 -23.46 -9.53
C PRO A 102 -42.19 -23.99 -8.25
N HIS A 103 -43.01 -24.41 -7.29
CA HIS A 103 -42.60 -24.75 -5.93
C HIS A 103 -41.32 -25.60 -5.97
N VAL A 104 -40.19 -24.98 -5.68
CA VAL A 104 -38.94 -25.67 -5.43
C VAL A 104 -38.92 -25.86 -3.92
N ASP A 105 -39.49 -26.97 -3.48
CA ASP A 105 -39.57 -27.41 -2.07
C ASP A 105 -38.22 -27.43 -1.34
N ASP A 106 -37.12 -27.17 -2.05
CA ASP A 106 -35.77 -27.41 -1.57
C ASP A 106 -34.88 -26.15 -1.55
N ILE A 107 -35.44 -24.93 -1.64
CA ILE A 107 -34.63 -23.69 -1.55
C ILE A 107 -33.88 -23.60 -0.22
N GLU A 108 -34.49 -24.05 0.87
CA GLU A 108 -33.87 -24.01 2.20
C GLU A 108 -32.75 -25.07 2.35
N SER A 109 -32.94 -26.25 1.78
CA SER A 109 -31.91 -27.30 1.67
C SER A 109 -30.77 -26.87 0.76
N ILE A 110 -31.06 -26.28 -0.40
CA ILE A 110 -30.06 -25.72 -1.32
C ILE A 110 -29.28 -24.60 -0.63
N LYS A 111 -29.95 -23.69 0.09
CA LYS A 111 -29.27 -22.63 0.86
C LYS A 111 -28.38 -23.22 1.95
N LYS A 112 -28.82 -24.28 2.63
CA LYS A 112 -28.02 -24.99 3.64
C LYS A 112 -26.81 -25.68 3.02
N GLN A 113 -26.99 -26.39 1.90
CA GLN A 113 -25.91 -27.02 1.15
C GLN A 113 -24.90 -25.99 0.64
N ILE A 114 -25.37 -24.89 0.04
CA ILE A 114 -24.49 -23.80 -0.41
C ILE A 114 -23.75 -23.18 0.79
N SER A 115 -24.41 -22.98 1.92
CA SER A 115 -23.76 -22.43 3.11
C SER A 115 -22.71 -23.39 3.68
N GLU A 116 -22.98 -24.69 3.68
CA GLU A 116 -22.03 -25.72 4.10
C GLU A 116 -20.85 -25.84 3.12
N GLU A 117 -21.09 -25.77 1.81
CA GLU A 117 -20.07 -25.78 0.77
C GLU A 117 -19.18 -24.52 0.84
N VAL A 118 -19.79 -23.34 1.05
CA VAL A 118 -19.07 -22.07 1.26
C VAL A 118 -18.23 -22.14 2.54
N ARG A 119 -18.76 -22.74 3.62
CA ARG A 119 -18.01 -22.92 4.85
C ARG A 119 -16.82 -23.86 4.65
N ARG A 120 -17.00 -24.99 3.96
CA ARG A 120 -15.93 -25.95 3.65
C ARG A 120 -14.85 -25.32 2.78
N THR A 121 -15.24 -24.66 1.69
CA THR A 121 -14.29 -23.98 0.81
C THR A 121 -13.55 -22.85 1.52
N TYR A 122 -14.21 -22.13 2.43
CA TYR A 122 -13.56 -21.12 3.26
C TYR A 122 -12.58 -21.75 4.27
N GLU A 123 -12.94 -22.88 4.89
CA GLU A 123 -12.04 -23.62 5.79
C GLU A 123 -10.83 -24.18 5.04
N GLU A 124 -11.00 -24.71 3.83
CA GLU A 124 -9.93 -25.19 2.96
C GLU A 124 -9.03 -24.04 2.47
N LEU A 125 -9.62 -22.90 2.08
CA LEU A 125 -8.87 -21.70 1.72
C LEU A 125 -8.08 -21.17 2.93
N ALA A 126 -8.69 -21.09 4.10
CA ALA A 126 -8.01 -20.66 5.32
C ALA A 126 -6.86 -21.61 5.68
N ALA A 127 -7.08 -22.92 5.59
CA ALA A 127 -6.05 -23.93 5.86
C ALA A 127 -4.87 -23.82 4.88
N SER A 128 -5.14 -23.70 3.57
CA SER A 128 -4.10 -23.55 2.55
C SER A 128 -3.31 -22.25 2.71
N GLN A 129 -3.97 -21.13 3.02
CA GLN A 129 -3.29 -19.85 3.29
C GLN A 129 -2.41 -19.91 4.54
N ILE A 130 -2.87 -20.58 5.59
CA ILE A 130 -2.08 -20.79 6.82
C ILE A 130 -0.87 -21.69 6.52
N GLU A 131 -1.04 -22.72 5.69
CA GLU A 131 0.03 -23.61 5.28
C GLU A 131 1.08 -22.88 4.42
N GLU A 132 0.64 -22.06 3.47
CA GLU A 132 1.52 -21.21 2.66
C GLU A 132 2.31 -20.24 3.54
N LEU A 133 1.65 -19.55 4.47
CA LEU A 133 2.30 -18.64 5.41
C LEU A 133 3.33 -19.37 6.30
N LYS A 134 3.00 -20.56 6.78
CA LYS A 134 3.95 -21.41 7.53
C LYS A 134 5.17 -21.78 6.69
N ASN A 135 4.96 -22.10 5.41
CA ASN A 135 6.05 -22.44 4.50
C ASN A 135 6.92 -21.24 4.19
N GLN A 136 6.33 -20.06 3.94
CA GLN A 136 7.07 -18.80 3.79
C GLN A 136 7.88 -18.48 5.04
N TYR A 137 7.30 -18.61 6.23
CA TYR A 137 8.00 -18.40 7.50
C TYR A 137 9.16 -19.38 7.70
N LYS A 138 8.98 -20.67 7.36
CA LYS A 138 10.06 -21.67 7.39
C LYS A 138 11.18 -21.33 6.41
N GLN A 139 10.85 -20.90 5.19
CA GLN A 139 11.84 -20.47 4.20
C GLN A 139 12.63 -19.26 4.70
N LEU A 140 11.95 -18.27 5.28
CA LEU A 140 12.61 -17.11 5.91
C LEU A 140 13.59 -17.54 7.01
N ILE A 141 13.15 -18.37 7.96
CA ILE A 141 14.03 -18.88 9.03
C ILE A 141 15.23 -19.64 8.45
N THR A 142 15.02 -20.43 7.41
CA THR A 142 16.09 -21.24 6.79
C THR A 142 17.08 -20.38 6.00
N SER A 143 16.61 -19.26 5.44
CA SER A 143 17.43 -18.29 4.71
C SER A 143 18.25 -17.38 5.62
N LEU A 144 17.85 -17.23 6.90
CA LEU A 144 18.60 -16.45 7.85
C LEU A 144 19.92 -17.15 8.18
N PRO A 145 21.05 -16.43 8.20
CA PRO A 145 22.31 -17.01 8.66
C PRO A 145 22.12 -17.49 10.10
N LYS A 146 22.54 -18.73 10.36
CA LYS A 146 22.50 -19.27 11.72
C LYS A 146 23.36 -18.37 12.61
N PRO A 147 22.88 -17.99 13.81
CA PRO A 147 23.73 -17.26 14.73
C PRO A 147 24.98 -18.10 15.01
N PRO A 148 26.17 -17.48 15.08
CA PRO A 148 27.40 -18.22 15.27
C PRO A 148 27.32 -19.02 16.58
N SER A 149 27.77 -20.27 16.51
CA SER A 149 27.80 -21.16 17.66
C SER A 149 28.70 -20.56 18.77
N THR A 150 28.53 -21.04 20.00
CA THR A 150 29.40 -20.63 21.12
C THR A 150 30.88 -20.89 20.80
N GLU A 151 31.18 -21.96 20.07
CA GLU A 151 32.53 -22.31 19.65
C GLU A 151 33.05 -21.36 18.56
N GLU A 152 32.22 -21.01 17.58
CA GLU A 152 32.57 -20.03 16.54
C GLU A 152 32.82 -18.64 17.13
N LYS A 153 32.00 -18.20 18.09
CA LYS A 153 32.22 -16.94 18.81
C LYS A 153 33.54 -16.93 19.58
N LYS A 154 33.87 -18.04 20.25
CA LYS A 154 35.15 -18.22 20.95
C LYS A 154 36.32 -18.18 19.97
N ASN A 155 36.20 -18.86 18.83
CA ASN A 155 37.24 -18.88 17.80
C ASN A 155 37.44 -17.49 17.18
N GLN A 156 36.36 -16.76 16.86
CA GLN A 156 36.43 -15.37 16.38
C GLN A 156 37.12 -14.45 17.40
N SER A 157 36.76 -14.58 18.68
CA SER A 157 37.39 -13.80 19.76
C SER A 157 38.87 -14.13 19.90
N PHE A 158 39.23 -15.41 19.82
CA PHE A 158 40.60 -15.87 19.86
C PHE A 158 41.40 -15.36 18.66
N GLN A 159 40.85 -15.44 17.45
CA GLN A 159 41.49 -14.91 16.25
C GLN A 159 41.71 -13.40 16.33
N ALA A 160 40.71 -12.64 16.80
CA ALA A 160 40.84 -11.20 17.01
C ALA A 160 41.97 -10.87 18.02
N MET A 161 42.05 -11.61 19.12
CA MET A 161 43.11 -11.47 20.11
C MET A 161 44.50 -11.79 19.52
N VAL A 162 44.62 -12.86 18.73
CA VAL A 162 45.88 -13.24 18.08
C VAL A 162 46.33 -12.17 17.09
N ILE A 163 45.41 -11.62 16.30
CA ILE A 163 45.70 -10.56 15.33
C ILE A 163 46.16 -9.29 16.05
N GLN A 164 45.42 -8.85 17.07
CA GLN A 164 45.81 -7.70 17.89
C GLN A 164 47.23 -7.87 18.45
N ARG A 165 47.52 -9.04 19.04
CA ARG A 165 48.83 -9.31 19.63
C ARG A 165 49.96 -9.25 18.61
N LYS A 166 49.75 -9.80 17.40
CA LYS A 166 50.72 -9.74 16.31
C LYS A 166 50.98 -8.30 15.86
N ILE A 167 49.92 -7.50 15.72
CA ILE A 167 50.02 -6.09 15.33
C ILE A 167 50.81 -5.30 16.38
N GLU A 168 50.45 -5.44 17.65
CA GLU A 168 51.15 -4.77 18.75
C GLU A 168 52.64 -5.15 18.77
N SER A 169 52.98 -6.43 18.67
CA SER A 169 54.38 -6.87 18.64
C SER A 169 55.16 -6.33 17.44
N SER A 170 54.54 -6.32 16.24
CA SER A 170 55.18 -5.74 15.04
C SER A 170 55.41 -4.24 15.18
N LEU A 171 54.43 -3.51 15.69
CA LEU A 171 54.53 -2.06 15.90
C LEU A 171 55.53 -1.72 17.02
N GLU A 172 55.62 -2.56 18.04
CA GLU A 172 56.61 -2.42 19.11
C GLU A 172 58.04 -2.61 18.58
N GLU A 173 58.27 -3.60 17.71
CA GLU A 173 59.57 -3.80 17.05
C GLU A 173 59.93 -2.59 16.16
N GLU A 174 58.98 -2.11 15.36
CA GLU A 174 59.15 -0.91 14.52
C GLU A 174 59.43 0.34 15.36
N ALA A 175 58.70 0.53 16.46
CA ALA A 175 58.90 1.65 17.38
C ALA A 175 60.29 1.60 18.04
N ASN A 176 60.74 0.42 18.47
CA ASN A 176 62.07 0.24 19.02
C ASN A 176 63.16 0.58 17.99
N GLN A 177 62.98 0.17 16.72
CA GLN A 177 63.88 0.52 15.62
C GLN A 177 63.83 2.00 15.26
N ALA A 178 62.67 2.65 15.35
CA ALA A 178 62.55 4.10 15.15
C ALA A 178 63.24 4.87 16.28
N TRP A 179 63.09 4.41 17.53
CA TRP A 179 63.76 4.98 18.69
C TRP A 179 65.29 4.89 18.62
N THR A 180 65.85 3.84 18.01
CA THR A 180 67.31 3.74 17.81
C THR A 180 67.87 4.72 16.79
N LYS A 181 67.02 5.23 15.90
CA LYS A 181 67.39 6.21 14.86
C LYS A 181 67.26 7.66 15.32
N LEU A 182 66.59 7.93 16.45
CA LEU A 182 66.50 9.28 17.00
C LEU A 182 67.88 9.77 17.47
N PRO A 183 68.11 11.09 17.54
CA PRO A 183 69.38 11.61 18.02
C PRO A 183 69.51 11.49 19.55
N ASP A 184 70.75 11.55 20.04
CA ASP A 184 71.11 11.30 21.44
C ASP A 184 70.47 12.28 22.43
N ASP A 185 70.16 13.49 22.01
CA ASP A 185 69.47 14.51 22.81
C ASP A 185 68.02 14.13 23.15
N GLN A 186 67.36 13.38 22.28
CA GLN A 186 66.01 12.89 22.47
C GLN A 186 65.98 11.57 23.26
N ARG A 187 67.00 10.73 23.06
CA ARG A 187 67.08 9.39 23.68
C ARG A 187 67.71 9.36 25.07
N LEU A 188 68.67 10.23 25.33
CA LEU A 188 69.50 10.16 26.54
C LEU A 188 69.13 11.26 27.53
N LYS A 189 69.11 10.92 28.82
CA LYS A 189 69.05 11.87 29.93
C LYS A 189 70.41 11.99 30.60
N ARG A 190 70.73 13.20 31.08
CA ARG A 190 71.98 13.46 31.80
C ARG A 190 71.86 12.92 33.24
N ILE A 191 72.70 11.96 33.59
CA ILE A 191 72.77 11.34 34.91
C ILE A 191 74.09 11.71 35.62
N GLY A 192 74.31 13.03 35.80
CA GLY A 192 75.49 13.59 36.46
C GLY A 192 76.30 14.56 35.58
N PHE A 193 77.50 14.96 36.03
CA PHE A 193 78.25 16.02 35.35
C PHE A 193 78.75 15.65 33.94
N PHE A 194 78.97 14.38 33.62
CA PHE A 194 79.44 13.96 32.27
C PHE A 194 78.85 12.63 31.76
N ARG A 195 77.91 12.02 32.50
CA ARG A 195 77.30 10.74 32.11
C ARG A 195 75.92 10.96 31.54
N LYS A 196 75.62 10.28 30.45
CA LYS A 196 74.30 10.21 29.83
C LYS A 196 73.86 8.76 29.82
N ASP A 197 72.59 8.52 30.06
CA ASP A 197 71.98 7.19 30.04
C ASP A 197 70.64 7.24 29.32
N ILE A 198 70.13 6.10 28.89
CA ILE A 198 68.87 5.99 28.17
C ILE A 198 67.74 6.47 29.07
N ASP A 199 66.92 7.37 28.53
CA ASP A 199 65.70 7.78 29.19
C ASP A 199 64.60 6.74 28.94
N LEU A 200 64.53 5.73 29.83
CA LEU A 200 63.57 4.63 29.73
C LEU A 200 62.11 5.13 29.70
N GLU A 201 61.79 6.19 30.44
CA GLU A 201 60.42 6.73 30.49
C GLU A 201 60.04 7.37 29.14
N LYS A 202 60.96 8.11 28.51
CA LYS A 202 60.74 8.64 27.15
C LYS A 202 60.67 7.54 26.11
N LYS A 203 61.49 6.49 26.24
CA LYS A 203 61.44 5.34 25.34
C LYS A 203 60.07 4.65 25.43
N ASP A 204 59.61 4.35 26.63
CA ASP A 204 58.33 3.68 26.84
C ASP A 204 57.16 4.54 26.35
N LYS A 205 57.22 5.86 26.58
CA LYS A 205 56.25 6.81 26.04
C LYS A 205 56.25 6.82 24.51
N PHE A 206 57.42 6.94 23.89
CA PHE A 206 57.57 6.93 22.44
C PHE A 206 57.02 5.65 21.80
N VAL A 207 57.35 4.50 22.38
CA VAL A 207 56.85 3.20 21.89
C VAL A 207 55.34 3.12 21.99
N ARG A 208 54.76 3.55 23.12
CA ARG A 208 53.31 3.56 23.31
C ARG A 208 52.59 4.50 22.35
N ASP A 209 53.11 5.71 22.17
CA ASP A 209 52.54 6.71 21.27
C ASP A 209 52.61 6.22 19.81
N TYR A 210 53.75 5.65 19.39
CA TYR A 210 53.92 5.05 18.06
C TYR A 210 52.93 3.91 17.80
N ILE A 211 52.74 3.00 18.77
CA ILE A 211 51.76 1.91 18.63
C ILE A 211 50.36 2.51 18.50
N ASN A 212 49.95 3.40 19.41
CA ASN A 212 48.60 3.98 19.39
C ASN A 212 48.26 4.70 18.08
N GLU A 213 49.22 5.47 17.54
CA GLU A 213 49.04 6.22 16.29
C GLU A 213 48.91 5.30 15.07
N ASN A 214 49.63 4.17 15.04
CA ASN A 214 49.69 3.28 13.88
C ASN A 214 48.79 2.03 14.00
N PHE A 215 48.24 1.76 15.19
CA PHE A 215 47.50 0.53 15.49
C PHE A 215 46.25 0.38 14.62
N MET A 216 45.41 1.43 14.55
CA MET A 216 44.15 1.39 13.79
C MET A 216 44.39 1.21 12.30
N ASP A 217 45.39 1.88 11.73
CA ASP A 217 45.71 1.77 10.31
C ASP A 217 46.30 0.39 9.97
N ARG A 218 47.13 -0.18 10.85
CA ARG A 218 47.63 -1.55 10.68
C ARG A 218 46.50 -2.57 10.81
N LEU A 219 45.57 -2.38 11.75
CA LEU A 219 44.43 -3.26 11.95
C LEU A 219 43.48 -3.27 10.75
N LYS A 220 43.18 -2.09 10.17
CA LYS A 220 42.35 -1.99 8.95
C LYS A 220 42.98 -2.72 7.76
N LYS A 221 44.30 -2.57 7.58
CA LYS A 221 45.05 -3.26 6.52
C LYS A 221 45.03 -4.79 6.71
N GLU A 222 45.25 -5.28 7.93
CA GLU A 222 45.27 -6.72 8.22
C GLU A 222 43.87 -7.37 8.10
N MET A 223 42.80 -6.60 8.37
CA MET A 223 41.41 -7.07 8.27
C MET A 223 40.81 -6.87 6.86
N GLU A 224 41.59 -6.43 5.86
CA GLU A 224 41.13 -6.08 4.51
C GLU A 224 39.95 -5.09 4.46
N LEU A 225 39.82 -4.20 5.45
CA LEU A 225 38.69 -3.26 5.57
C LEU A 225 38.83 -2.00 4.67
N ASP A 226 39.89 -1.91 3.87
CA ASP A 226 40.20 -0.80 2.95
C ASP A 226 39.93 -1.15 1.46
N LYS A 227 38.88 -1.94 1.15
CA LYS A 227 38.37 -2.14 -0.22
C LYS A 227 37.09 -1.36 -0.46
#